data_AF-A0A3E1DDZ4-F1
#
_entry.id   AF-A0A3E1DDZ4-F1
#
_cell.length_a   1.000
_cell.length_b   1.000
_cell.length_c   1.000
_cell.angle_alpha   90.00
_cell.angle_beta   90.00
_cell.angle_gamma   90.00
#
_symmetry.space_group_name_H-M   'P 1'
#
loop_
_entity.id
_entity.type
_entity.pdbx_description
1 polymer ?
#
loop_
_entity_poly.entity_id
_entity_poly.type
_entity_poly.pdbx_seq_one_letter_code
_entity_poly.pdbx_strand_id
1 'polypeptide(L)'
;MFAFLRKLRGDDMPLPPKADFRAAALAGLGGFLAIAILAFFSDIYTTSLLLGSFGASCVLVFGYPDVPFSQPRNVLLGHLISSATGLAFMALLGPHWWTAACAVGAAIALMMLTRTVHPPAGSNPVIIFLAQPSWGFLLFPTLAGACLLIAVALIYNNATRADRYPKYW
;
A
#
# COMPACT_ATOMS: atom_id res chain seq x y z
N MET A 1 -30.72 6.38 15.22
CA MET A 1 -29.61 5.90 16.08
C MET A 1 -29.59 4.38 16.21
N PHE A 2 -30.67 3.73 16.68
CA PHE A 2 -30.72 2.26 16.86
C PHE A 2 -30.42 1.41 15.61
N ALA A 3 -30.93 1.79 14.43
CA ALA A 3 -30.68 1.05 13.19
C ALA A 3 -29.21 1.11 12.73
N PHE A 4 -28.53 2.24 12.96
CA PHE A 4 -27.10 2.38 12.66
C PHE A 4 -26.25 1.54 13.63
N LEU A 5 -26.53 1.63 14.94
CA LEU A 5 -25.82 0.87 15.96
C LEU A 5 -25.96 -0.65 15.76
N ARG A 6 -27.11 -1.12 15.27
CA ARG A 6 -27.29 -2.54 14.92
C ARG A 6 -26.34 -3.00 13.81
N LYS A 7 -26.04 -2.15 12.81
CA LYS A 7 -25.09 -2.50 11.73
C LYS A 7 -23.67 -2.71 12.25
N LEU A 8 -23.28 -2.09 13.37
CA LEU A 8 -21.95 -2.25 13.96
C LEU A 8 -21.71 -3.66 14.55
N ARG A 9 -22.76 -4.47 14.76
CA ARG A 9 -22.62 -5.87 15.21
C ARG A 9 -22.14 -6.81 14.10
N GLY A 10 -22.19 -6.38 12.85
CA GLY A 10 -21.94 -7.25 11.69
C GLY A 10 -23.07 -8.23 11.44
N ASP A 11 -22.86 -9.11 10.46
CA ASP A 11 -23.87 -10.05 9.95
C ASP A 11 -23.65 -11.50 10.46
N ASP A 12 -22.96 -11.68 11.61
CA ASP A 12 -22.61 -12.98 12.21
C ASP A 12 -21.96 -13.99 11.24
N MET A 13 -21.23 -13.48 10.24
CA MET A 13 -20.52 -14.29 9.25
C MET A 13 -19.35 -15.05 9.87
N PRO A 14 -19.06 -16.29 9.43
CA PRO A 14 -17.93 -17.05 9.93
C PRO A 14 -16.60 -16.35 9.60
N LEU A 15 -15.59 -16.58 10.45
CA LEU A 15 -14.24 -16.08 10.21
C LEU A 15 -13.66 -16.64 8.89
N PRO A 16 -12.78 -15.89 8.21
CA PRO A 16 -12.01 -16.43 7.10
C PRO A 16 -11.22 -17.68 7.53
N PRO A 17 -10.98 -18.64 6.60
CA PRO A 17 -10.17 -19.81 6.88
C PRO A 17 -8.78 -19.45 7.42
N LYS A 18 -8.26 -20.23 8.36
CA LYS A 18 -6.88 -20.07 8.84
C LYS A 18 -5.90 -20.38 7.72
N ALA A 19 -4.89 -19.54 7.57
CA ALA A 19 -3.75 -19.84 6.70
C ALA A 19 -2.98 -21.05 7.25
N ASP A 20 -2.48 -21.89 6.35
CA ASP A 20 -1.52 -22.93 6.71
C ASP A 20 -0.19 -22.28 7.17
N PHE A 21 0.55 -22.96 8.05
CA PHE A 21 1.81 -22.44 8.60
C PHE A 21 2.85 -22.11 7.51
N ARG A 22 2.98 -22.95 6.49
CA ARG A 22 3.87 -22.73 5.34
C ARG A 22 3.46 -21.48 4.57
N ALA A 23 2.17 -21.31 4.27
CA ALA A 23 1.66 -20.11 3.62
C ALA A 23 1.97 -18.84 4.45
N ALA A 24 1.74 -18.88 5.76
CA ALA A 24 2.06 -17.78 6.66
C ALA A 24 3.57 -17.47 6.73
N ALA A 25 4.42 -18.50 6.82
CA ALA A 25 5.87 -18.36 6.84
C ALA A 25 6.42 -17.79 5.52
N LEU A 26 5.90 -18.26 4.37
CA LEU A 26 6.25 -17.73 3.06
C LEU A 26 5.79 -16.27 2.90
N ALA A 27 4.59 -15.92 3.35
CA ALA A 27 4.14 -14.53 3.32
C ALA A 27 5.05 -13.63 4.18
N GLY A 28 5.38 -14.08 5.40
CA GLY A 28 6.29 -13.38 6.29
C GLY A 28 7.70 -13.20 5.71
N LEU A 29 8.26 -14.26 5.12
CA LEU A 29 9.57 -14.20 4.46
C LEU A 29 9.56 -13.24 3.26
N GLY A 30 8.52 -13.25 2.44
CA GLY A 30 8.38 -12.32 1.32
C GLY A 30 8.36 -10.86 1.78
N GLY A 31 7.57 -10.56 2.82
CA GLY A 31 7.54 -9.24 3.44
C GLY A 31 8.88 -8.83 4.05
N PHE A 32 9.54 -9.74 4.77
CA PHE A 32 10.87 -9.52 5.32
C PHE A 32 11.89 -9.17 4.22
N LEU A 33 11.96 -9.97 3.15
CA LEU A 33 12.91 -9.74 2.06
C LEU A 33 12.63 -8.40 1.36
N ALA A 34 11.36 -8.08 1.11
CA ALA A 34 11.00 -6.80 0.51
C ALA A 34 11.47 -5.63 1.38
N ILE A 35 11.08 -5.60 2.66
CA ILE A 35 11.47 -4.50 3.56
C ILE A 35 12.99 -4.45 3.77
N ALA A 36 13.66 -5.59 3.90
CA ALA A 36 15.12 -5.64 4.04
C ALA A 36 15.83 -5.07 2.81
N ILE A 37 15.39 -5.40 1.59
CA ILE A 37 15.95 -4.87 0.36
C ILE A 37 15.71 -3.35 0.24
N LEU A 38 14.49 -2.89 0.52
CA LEU A 38 14.19 -1.45 0.53
C LEU A 38 15.02 -0.71 1.58
N ALA A 39 15.18 -1.27 2.78
CA ALA A 39 15.98 -0.68 3.86
C ALA A 39 17.46 -0.62 3.49
N PHE A 40 18.02 -1.72 2.97
CA PHE A 40 19.41 -1.79 2.52
C PHE A 40 19.74 -0.73 1.47
N PHE A 41 18.89 -0.56 0.46
CA PHE A 41 19.09 0.50 -0.53
C PHE A 41 18.82 1.90 0.02
N SER A 42 17.95 2.04 1.02
CA SER A 42 17.76 3.33 1.72
C SER A 42 19.05 3.77 2.40
N ASP A 43 19.75 2.84 3.04
CA ASP A 43 21.02 3.10 3.73
C ASP A 43 22.15 3.41 2.73
N ILE A 44 22.30 2.61 1.67
CA ILE A 44 23.35 2.81 0.66
C ILE A 44 23.24 4.15 -0.05
N TYR A 45 22.02 4.56 -0.42
CA TYR A 45 21.80 5.80 -1.17
C TYR A 45 21.49 7.00 -0.27
N THR A 46 21.52 6.83 1.06
CA THR A 46 21.15 7.88 2.04
C THR A 46 19.80 8.56 1.72
N THR A 47 18.90 7.82 1.09
CA THR A 47 17.63 8.31 0.55
C THR A 47 16.56 7.30 0.92
N SER A 48 15.58 7.69 1.73
CA SER A 48 14.53 6.76 2.14
C SER A 48 13.79 6.22 0.93
N LEU A 49 13.78 4.89 0.81
CA LEU A 49 12.86 4.14 -0.05
C LEU A 49 11.72 3.54 0.75
N LEU A 50 11.75 3.65 2.08
CA LEU A 50 10.72 3.12 2.95
C LEU A 50 9.58 4.12 3.14
N LEU A 51 8.37 3.59 3.09
CA LEU A 51 7.15 4.29 3.42
C LEU A 51 6.33 3.35 4.32
N GLY A 52 5.74 3.87 5.41
CA GLY A 52 5.06 3.03 6.40
C GLY A 52 3.97 2.14 5.80
N SER A 53 3.34 2.58 4.71
CA SER A 53 2.34 1.81 3.98
C SER A 53 2.91 0.60 3.23
N PHE A 54 4.21 0.56 2.90
CA PHE A 54 4.83 -0.61 2.25
C PHE A 54 4.83 -1.85 3.14
N GLY A 55 4.81 -1.69 4.47
CA GLY A 55 4.57 -2.81 5.38
C GLY A 55 3.18 -3.44 5.16
N ALA A 56 2.14 -2.61 5.05
CA ALA A 56 0.79 -3.08 4.72
C ALA A 56 0.67 -3.60 3.27
N SER A 57 1.44 -3.04 2.32
CA SER A 57 1.57 -3.59 0.97
C SER A 57 2.16 -5.00 1.00
N CYS A 58 3.16 -5.27 1.84
CA CYS A 58 3.71 -6.61 2.00
C CYS A 58 2.67 -7.62 2.47
N VAL A 59 1.81 -7.26 3.42
CA VAL A 59 0.72 -8.13 3.90
C VAL A 59 -0.18 -8.57 2.74
N LEU A 60 -0.57 -7.64 1.87
CA LEU A 60 -1.41 -7.97 0.71
C LEU A 60 -0.63 -8.72 -0.37
N VAL A 61 0.53 -8.21 -0.78
CA VAL A 61 1.26 -8.70 -1.95
C VAL A 61 1.90 -10.08 -1.72
N PHE A 62 2.23 -10.43 -0.47
CA PHE A 62 2.79 -11.74 -0.14
C PHE A 62 1.80 -12.67 0.59
N GLY A 63 0.86 -12.13 1.35
CA GLY A 63 -0.17 -12.92 2.04
C GLY A 63 -1.41 -13.21 1.19
N TYR A 64 -1.76 -12.29 0.30
CA TYR A 64 -2.96 -12.37 -0.56
C TYR A 64 -2.64 -11.94 -2.00
N PRO A 65 -1.66 -12.56 -2.66
CA PRO A 65 -1.14 -12.09 -3.95
C PRO A 65 -2.16 -12.12 -5.10
N ASP A 66 -3.22 -12.92 -5.00
CA ASP A 66 -4.23 -13.07 -6.05
C ASP A 66 -5.38 -12.06 -5.95
N VAL A 67 -5.50 -11.32 -4.84
CA VAL A 67 -6.58 -10.34 -4.76
C VAL A 67 -6.31 -9.17 -5.71
N PRO A 68 -7.36 -8.53 -6.27
CA PRO A 68 -7.19 -7.42 -7.20
C PRO A 68 -6.31 -6.29 -6.65
N PHE A 69 -6.36 -6.07 -5.34
CA PHE A 69 -5.62 -5.02 -4.65
C PHE A 69 -4.11 -5.26 -4.57
N SER A 70 -3.66 -6.49 -4.79
CA SER A 70 -2.25 -6.90 -4.71
C SER A 70 -1.56 -6.88 -6.07
N GLN A 71 -2.28 -6.58 -7.16
CA GLN A 71 -1.67 -6.58 -8.49
C GLN A 71 -0.73 -5.37 -8.67
N PRO A 72 0.37 -5.50 -9.42
CA PRO A 72 1.39 -4.46 -9.59
C PRO A 72 0.82 -3.11 -10.04
N ARG A 73 -0.17 -3.13 -10.93
CA ARG A 73 -0.93 -1.94 -11.35
C ARG A 73 -1.45 -1.14 -10.18
N ASN A 74 -2.14 -1.83 -9.28
CA ASN A 74 -2.79 -1.25 -8.12
C ASN A 74 -1.75 -0.76 -7.13
N VAL A 75 -0.70 -1.55 -6.86
CA VAL A 75 0.40 -1.15 -5.97
C VAL A 75 1.03 0.16 -6.48
N LEU A 76 1.49 0.19 -7.73
CA LEU A 76 2.20 1.33 -8.30
C LEU A 76 1.30 2.58 -8.39
N LEU A 77 0.17 2.45 -9.07
CA LEU A 77 -0.72 3.59 -9.32
C LEU A 77 -1.43 4.04 -8.05
N GLY A 78 -1.78 3.12 -7.15
CA GLY A 78 -2.36 3.46 -5.85
C GLY A 78 -1.42 4.34 -5.03
N HIS A 79 -0.14 3.94 -4.89
CA HIS A 79 0.83 4.76 -4.17
C HIS A 79 1.09 6.11 -4.84
N LEU A 80 1.17 6.16 -6.17
CA LEU A 80 1.36 7.42 -6.91
C LEU A 80 0.16 8.36 -6.78
N ILE A 81 -1.05 7.90 -7.08
CA ILE A 81 -2.28 8.70 -6.98
C ILE A 81 -2.46 9.23 -5.57
N SER A 82 -2.29 8.35 -4.58
CA SER A 82 -2.50 8.71 -3.19
C SER A 82 -1.46 9.72 -2.69
N SER A 83 -0.18 9.53 -3.04
CA SER A 83 0.88 10.46 -2.65
C SER A 83 0.76 11.80 -3.37
N ALA A 84 0.48 11.80 -4.67
CA ALA A 84 0.28 13.02 -5.44
C ALA A 84 -0.90 13.83 -4.91
N THR A 85 -1.99 13.14 -4.53
CA THR A 85 -3.16 13.77 -3.91
C THR A 85 -2.81 14.38 -2.55
N GLY A 86 -2.10 13.65 -1.69
CA GLY A 86 -1.60 14.17 -0.41
C GLY A 86 -0.76 15.44 -0.57
N LEU A 87 0.22 15.41 -1.48
CA LEU A 87 1.11 16.55 -1.77
C LEU A 87 0.32 17.74 -2.34
N ALA A 88 -0.59 17.50 -3.27
CA ALA A 88 -1.41 18.55 -3.89
C ALA A 88 -2.28 19.27 -2.85
N PHE A 89 -2.99 18.52 -2.01
CA PHE A 89 -3.83 19.09 -0.96
C PHE A 89 -3.00 19.87 0.07
N MET A 90 -1.87 19.31 0.51
CA MET A 90 -0.96 19.99 1.44
C MET A 90 -0.42 21.30 0.85
N ALA A 91 -0.03 21.30 -0.42
CA ALA A 91 0.49 22.49 -1.10
C ALA A 91 -0.57 23.58 -1.32
N LEU A 92 -1.82 23.19 -1.62
CA LEU A 92 -2.90 24.14 -1.94
C LEU A 92 -3.62 24.69 -0.70
N LEU A 93 -3.76 23.88 0.34
CA LEU A 93 -4.64 24.16 1.48
C LEU A 93 -3.92 24.13 2.83
N GLY A 94 -2.62 23.84 2.84
CA GLY A 94 -1.80 23.80 4.05
C GLY A 94 -1.98 22.53 4.92
N PRO A 95 -1.11 22.35 5.93
CA PRO A 95 -1.05 21.15 6.76
C PRO A 95 -2.07 21.18 7.92
N HIS A 96 -3.36 21.13 7.60
CA HIS A 96 -4.43 21.05 8.61
C HIS A 96 -5.06 19.65 8.68
N TRP A 97 -5.64 19.31 9.84
CA TRP A 97 -6.30 18.01 10.06
C TRP A 97 -7.43 17.75 9.06
N TRP A 98 -8.19 18.80 8.70
CA TRP A 98 -9.30 18.69 7.77
C TRP A 98 -8.79 18.54 6.33
N THR A 99 -7.68 19.20 6.00
CA THR A 99 -7.02 19.03 4.70
C THR A 99 -6.50 17.60 4.52
N ALA A 100 -5.90 17.01 5.57
CA ALA A 100 -5.49 15.61 5.56
C ALA A 100 -6.69 14.68 5.32
N ALA A 101 -7.82 14.93 6.00
CA ALA A 101 -9.05 14.16 5.82
C ALA A 101 -9.59 14.28 4.38
N CYS A 102 -9.61 15.48 3.81
CA CYS A 102 -9.99 15.70 2.41
C CYS A 102 -9.05 14.98 1.43
N ALA A 103 -7.74 15.03 1.67
CA ALA A 103 -6.74 14.36 0.84
C ALA A 103 -6.92 12.83 0.85
N VAL A 104 -7.17 12.23 2.01
CA VAL A 104 -7.48 10.79 2.14
C VAL A 104 -8.75 10.44 1.36
N GLY A 105 -9.84 11.19 1.56
CA GLY A 105 -11.10 10.97 0.86
C GLY A 105 -10.96 11.07 -0.67
N ALA A 106 -10.25 12.10 -1.15
CA ALA A 106 -9.97 12.30 -2.56
C ALA A 106 -9.08 11.18 -3.13
N ALA A 107 -8.03 10.76 -2.42
CA ALA A 107 -7.15 9.68 -2.85
C ALA A 107 -7.91 8.36 -3.01
N ILE A 108 -8.79 8.02 -2.06
CA ILE A 108 -9.66 6.83 -2.14
C ILE A 108 -10.56 6.92 -3.36
N ALA A 109 -11.27 8.05 -3.55
CA ALA A 109 -12.16 8.24 -4.69
C ALA A 109 -11.41 8.12 -6.03
N LEU A 110 -10.24 8.75 -6.17
CA LEU A 110 -9.43 8.69 -7.39
C LEU A 110 -8.93 7.29 -7.69
N MET A 111 -8.47 6.54 -6.68
CA MET A 111 -8.11 5.13 -6.85
C MET A 111 -9.30 4.27 -7.29
N MET A 112 -10.49 4.51 -6.74
CA MET A 112 -11.72 3.82 -7.17
C MET A 112 -12.07 4.13 -8.62
N LEU A 113 -12.08 5.41 -8.99
CA LEU A 113 -12.41 5.88 -10.34
C LEU A 113 -11.44 5.35 -11.40
N THR A 114 -10.15 5.25 -11.06
CA THR A 114 -9.12 4.70 -11.95
C THR A 114 -8.99 3.18 -11.89
N ARG A 115 -9.76 2.51 -11.02
CA ARG A 115 -9.70 1.05 -10.75
C ARG A 115 -8.33 0.59 -10.28
N THR A 116 -7.63 1.41 -9.50
CA THR A 116 -6.25 1.16 -9.02
C THR A 116 -6.17 1.03 -7.50
N VAL A 117 -7.29 0.74 -6.83
CA VAL A 117 -7.37 0.63 -5.37
C VAL A 117 -6.29 -0.30 -4.84
N HIS A 118 -5.38 0.28 -4.05
CA HIS A 118 -4.42 -0.43 -3.21
C HIS A 118 -4.59 0.12 -1.80
N PRO A 119 -5.37 -0.56 -0.93
CA PRO A 119 -5.71 -0.05 0.40
C PRO A 119 -4.52 0.45 1.24
N PRO A 120 -3.34 -0.19 1.22
CA PRO A 120 -2.15 0.34 1.91
C PRO A 120 -1.80 1.77 1.51
N ALA A 121 -1.87 2.09 0.21
CA ALA A 121 -1.61 3.42 -0.31
C ALA A 121 -2.57 4.48 0.23
N GLY A 122 -3.76 4.12 0.71
CA GLY A 122 -4.71 5.05 1.33
C GLY A 122 -4.16 5.78 2.56
N SER A 123 -3.10 5.26 3.18
CA SER A 123 -2.40 5.93 4.30
C SER A 123 -1.35 6.96 3.85
N ASN A 124 -0.96 7.01 2.56
CA ASN A 124 0.07 7.91 2.06
C ASN A 124 -0.22 9.41 2.31
N PRO A 125 -1.46 9.93 2.17
CA PRO A 125 -1.77 11.32 2.49
C PRO A 125 -1.51 11.61 3.97
N VAL A 126 -1.87 10.70 4.88
CA VAL A 126 -1.58 10.87 6.31
C VAL A 126 -0.07 10.94 6.55
N ILE A 127 0.71 10.05 5.91
CA ILE A 127 2.18 10.05 6.01
C ILE A 127 2.76 11.39 5.52
N ILE A 128 2.26 11.92 4.40
CA ILE A 128 2.67 13.22 3.87
C ILE A 128 2.35 14.36 4.84
N PHE A 129 1.17 14.37 5.44
CA PHE A 129 0.78 15.43 6.38
C PHE A 129 1.57 15.39 7.70
N LEU A 130 2.02 14.20 8.11
CA LEU A 130 2.88 14.04 9.28
C LEU A 130 4.34 14.43 9.00
N ALA A 131 4.87 14.09 7.82
CA ALA A 131 6.26 14.35 7.46
C ALA A 131 6.51 15.71 6.78
N GLN A 132 5.46 16.32 6.21
CA GLN A 132 5.48 17.55 5.40
C GLN A 132 6.62 17.61 4.37
N PRO A 133 6.77 16.58 3.52
CA PRO A 133 7.90 16.50 2.60
C PRO A 133 7.70 17.41 1.37
N SER A 134 8.78 17.63 0.62
CA SER A 134 8.71 18.27 -0.70
C SER A 134 8.12 17.32 -1.76
N TRP A 135 7.87 17.84 -2.96
CA TRP A 135 7.40 17.04 -4.10
C TRP A 135 8.33 15.90 -4.51
N GLY A 136 9.60 15.95 -4.09
CA GLY A 136 10.55 14.84 -4.26
C GLY A 136 10.05 13.54 -3.63
N PHE A 137 9.16 13.62 -2.64
CA PHE A 137 8.50 12.47 -2.01
C PHE A 137 7.82 11.53 -3.00
N LEU A 138 7.29 12.09 -4.10
CA LEU A 138 6.62 11.31 -5.14
C LEU A 138 7.59 10.38 -5.88
N LEU A 139 8.84 10.81 -6.07
CA LEU A 139 9.90 9.98 -6.65
C LEU A 139 10.51 9.06 -5.59
N PHE A 140 10.88 9.64 -4.45
CA PHE A 140 11.52 8.95 -3.33
C PHE A 140 10.87 9.38 -2.01
N PRO A 141 10.22 8.47 -1.26
CA PRO A 141 10.25 7.01 -1.42
C PRO A 141 9.21 6.45 -2.40
N THR A 142 8.18 7.21 -2.80
CA THR A 142 6.94 6.62 -3.34
C THR A 142 7.14 5.78 -4.60
N LEU A 143 7.60 6.37 -5.70
CA LEU A 143 7.75 5.66 -6.98
C LEU A 143 8.85 4.60 -6.89
N ALA A 144 10.04 4.99 -6.44
CA ALA A 144 11.20 4.11 -6.39
C ALA A 144 10.97 2.91 -5.46
N GLY A 145 10.44 3.16 -4.27
CA GLY A 145 10.11 2.11 -3.30
C GLY A 145 9.00 1.18 -3.80
N ALA A 146 7.94 1.71 -4.44
CA ALA A 146 6.88 0.87 -5.01
C ALA A 146 7.41 -0.01 -6.16
N CYS A 147 8.24 0.53 -7.05
CA CYS A 147 8.88 -0.24 -8.13
C CYS A 147 9.76 -1.36 -7.58
N LEU A 148 10.57 -1.08 -6.56
CA LEU A 148 11.44 -2.07 -5.93
C LEU A 148 10.62 -3.15 -5.20
N LEU A 149 9.56 -2.77 -4.48
CA LEU A 149 8.64 -3.70 -3.83
C LEU A 149 7.96 -4.61 -4.87
N ILE A 150 7.50 -4.06 -6.00
CA ILE A 150 6.93 -4.83 -7.10
C ILE A 150 7.97 -5.78 -7.70
N ALA A 151 9.22 -5.35 -7.89
CA ALA A 151 10.27 -6.21 -8.41
C ALA A 151 10.51 -7.42 -7.50
N VAL A 152 10.61 -7.19 -6.18
CA VAL A 152 10.71 -8.29 -5.19
C VAL A 152 9.48 -9.18 -5.25
N ALA A 153 8.28 -8.60 -5.32
CA ALA A 153 7.02 -9.34 -5.39
C ALA A 153 6.91 -10.23 -6.63
N LEU A 154 7.33 -9.73 -7.80
CA LEU A 154 7.33 -10.48 -9.06
C LEU A 154 8.26 -11.69 -8.97
N ILE A 155 9.49 -11.50 -8.49
CA ILE A 155 10.47 -12.59 -8.38
C ILE A 155 9.98 -13.60 -7.33
N TYR A 156 9.63 -13.13 -6.14
CA TYR A 156 9.30 -13.99 -5.00
C TYR A 156 8.03 -14.81 -5.23
N ASN A 157 6.94 -14.19 -5.69
CA ASN A 157 5.67 -14.90 -5.89
C ASN A 157 5.79 -15.97 -6.98
N ASN A 158 6.48 -15.69 -8.09
CA ASN A 158 6.67 -16.69 -9.16
C ASN A 158 7.69 -17.79 -8.79
N ALA A 159 8.58 -17.55 -7.82
CA ALA A 159 9.53 -18.57 -7.36
C ALA A 159 8.96 -19.51 -6.28
N THR A 160 7.98 -19.03 -5.50
CA THR A 160 7.50 -19.75 -4.30
C THR A 160 6.11 -20.36 -4.48
N ARG A 161 5.38 -19.99 -5.52
CA ARG A 161 4.00 -20.41 -5.79
C ARG A 161 3.90 -21.09 -7.14
N ALA A 162 2.93 -21.99 -7.29
CA ALA A 162 2.63 -22.63 -8.57
C ALA A 162 1.85 -21.69 -9.52
N ASP A 163 1.04 -20.80 -8.94
CA ASP A 163 0.24 -19.83 -9.68
C ASP A 163 1.08 -18.67 -10.20
N ARG A 164 0.75 -18.19 -11.41
CA ARG A 164 1.39 -17.01 -12.01
C ARG A 164 1.01 -15.73 -11.26
N TYR A 165 1.99 -14.86 -11.09
CA TYR A 165 1.82 -13.47 -10.66
C TYR A 165 2.56 -12.51 -11.62
N PRO A 166 1.95 -11.41 -12.05
CA PRO A 166 0.62 -10.95 -11.68
C PRO A 166 -0.47 -11.63 -12.50
N LYS A 167 -1.72 -11.48 -12.07
CA LYS A 167 -2.89 -11.86 -12.88
C LYS A 167 -3.15 -10.84 -13.99
N TYR A 168 -2.81 -9.57 -13.77
CA TYR A 168 -2.90 -8.49 -14.76
C TYR A 168 -2.00 -7.30 -14.37
N TRP A 169 -1.78 -6.41 -15.34
CA TRP A 169 -1.10 -5.13 -15.21
C TRP A 169 -2.03 -3.95 -15.38
#